data_AF-A0A6P0SJ65-F1
#
_entry.id   AF-A0A6P0SJ65-F1
#
_cell.length_a   1.000
_cell.length_b   1.000
_cell.length_c   1.000
_cell.angle_alpha   90.00
_cell.angle_beta   90.00
_cell.angle_gamma   90.00
#
_symmetry.space_group_name_H-M   'P 1'
#
loop_
_entity.id
_entity.type
_entity.pdbx_description
1 polymer ?
#
loop_
_entity_poly.entity_id
_entity_poly.type
_entity_poly.pdbx_seq_one_letter_code
_entity_poly.pdbx_strand_id
1 'polypeptide(L)'
;KTQLAFLALGGWDTHVNQGGSQGQLARKLKPIGQGLATLVKALEPIYADTVIVVMSEFGRTLAENGNKGTDHGHGNVMWVLGGGVRGGKVYGEWPGLAESQLYEKRDLAVTTDFRDVLMPVLREHMEIGNSNLAQIFPGFRSNQSLGLL
;
A
#
# COMPACT_ATOMS: atom_id res chain seq x y z
N LYS A 1 9.11 -24.14 -1.53
CA LYS A 1 10.03 -23.31 -0.69
C LYS A 1 9.65 -21.86 -0.94
N THR A 2 9.22 -21.13 0.08
CA THR A 2 8.82 -19.72 -0.07
C THR A 2 10.04 -18.85 -0.37
N GLN A 3 9.91 -17.97 -1.36
CA GLN A 3 10.93 -16.99 -1.72
C GLN A 3 10.43 -15.60 -1.33
N LEU A 4 11.31 -14.77 -0.78
CA LEU A 4 11.00 -13.41 -0.37
C LEU A 4 12.00 -12.46 -1.01
N ALA A 5 11.49 -11.35 -1.56
CA ALA A 5 12.29 -10.28 -2.11
C ALA A 5 11.80 -8.95 -1.55
N PHE A 6 12.74 -8.08 -1.19
CA PHE A 6 12.45 -6.73 -0.69
C PHE A 6 13.15 -5.72 -1.59
N LEU A 7 12.40 -4.73 -2.07
CA LEU A 7 12.93 -3.64 -2.87
C LEU A 7 12.60 -2.32 -2.17
N ALA A 8 13.64 -1.58 -1.79
CA ALA A 8 13.48 -0.23 -1.25
C ALA A 8 13.59 0.78 -2.39
N LEU A 9 12.56 1.61 -2.56
CA LEU A 9 12.59 2.74 -3.48
C LEU A 9 12.67 4.03 -2.67
N GLY A 10 13.83 4.70 -2.70
CA GLY A 10 14.06 5.93 -1.96
C GLY A 10 13.55 7.20 -2.64
N GLY A 11 13.61 8.31 -1.90
CA GLY A 11 13.34 9.65 -2.42
C GLY A 11 11.87 10.02 -2.51
N TRP A 12 10.98 9.38 -1.76
CA TRP A 12 9.55 9.74 -1.67
C TRP A 12 9.23 10.73 -0.55
N ASP A 13 10.20 10.96 0.35
CA ASP A 13 10.04 11.86 1.47
C ASP A 13 10.37 13.32 1.10
N THR A 14 9.45 13.94 0.34
CA THR A 14 9.65 15.29 -0.23
C THR A 14 8.73 16.30 0.44
N HIS A 15 9.27 17.36 1.06
CA HIS A 15 8.47 18.31 1.85
C HIS A 15 8.26 19.68 1.21
N VAL A 16 8.75 19.88 -0.01
CA VAL A 16 8.77 21.19 -0.68
C VAL A 16 8.40 21.05 -2.14
N ASN A 17 7.72 22.07 -2.68
CA ASN A 17 7.40 22.17 -4.11
C ASN A 17 6.86 20.86 -4.71
N GLN A 18 5.85 20.28 -4.05
CA GLN A 18 5.24 19.02 -4.48
C GLN A 18 4.69 19.13 -5.90
N GLY A 19 4.11 20.28 -6.24
CA GLY A 19 3.48 20.53 -7.53
C GLY A 19 2.21 19.69 -7.73
N GLY A 20 1.62 19.79 -8.92
CA GLY A 20 0.43 19.03 -9.31
C GLY A 20 0.77 17.78 -10.14
N SER A 21 0.07 17.62 -11.26
CA SER A 21 0.20 16.47 -12.19
C SER A 21 1.57 16.31 -12.84
N GLN A 22 2.43 17.32 -12.79
CA GLN A 22 3.82 17.28 -13.27
C GLN A 22 4.84 17.43 -12.12
N GLY A 23 4.37 17.35 -10.88
CA GLY A 23 5.13 17.55 -9.66
C GLY A 23 6.05 16.38 -9.27
N GLN A 24 6.70 16.48 -8.11
CA GLN A 24 7.66 15.48 -7.63
C GLN A 24 7.05 14.08 -7.52
N LEU A 25 5.89 13.98 -6.87
CA LEU A 25 5.19 12.71 -6.69
C LEU A 25 4.76 12.12 -8.04
N ALA A 26 4.10 12.91 -8.88
CA ALA A 26 3.60 12.46 -10.18
C ALA A 26 4.73 11.91 -11.09
N ARG A 27 5.90 12.56 -11.08
CA ARG A 27 7.09 12.09 -11.82
C ARG A 27 7.66 10.78 -11.31
N LYS A 28 7.38 10.38 -10.07
CA LYS A 28 7.80 9.09 -9.49
C LYS A 28 6.76 7.98 -9.71
N LEU A 29 5.48 8.33 -9.77
CA LEU A 29 4.37 7.37 -10.00
C LEU A 29 4.46 6.68 -11.36
N LYS A 30 4.93 7.35 -12.42
CA LYS A 30 5.08 6.74 -13.74
C LYS A 30 6.18 5.65 -13.78
N PRO A 31 7.43 5.92 -13.33
CA PRO A 31 8.46 4.89 -13.25
C PRO A 31 8.08 3.68 -12.39
N ILE A 32 7.42 3.87 -11.23
CA ILE A 32 7.00 2.72 -10.40
C ILE A 32 5.97 1.85 -11.13
N GLY A 33 4.97 2.45 -11.80
CA GLY A 33 4.01 1.70 -12.59
C GLY A 33 4.67 0.93 -13.74
N GLN A 34 5.63 1.55 -14.44
CA GLN A 34 6.40 0.90 -15.50
C GLN A 34 7.30 -0.24 -14.98
N GLY A 35 7.93 -0.04 -13.81
CA GLY A 35 8.76 -1.04 -13.15
C GLY A 35 7.95 -2.26 -12.72
N LEU A 36 6.78 -2.04 -12.10
CA LEU A 36 5.86 -3.11 -11.73
C LEU A 36 5.35 -3.88 -12.95
N ALA A 37 4.97 -3.18 -14.02
CA ALA A 37 4.54 -3.82 -15.26
C ALA A 37 5.66 -4.66 -15.91
N THR A 38 6.90 -4.16 -15.87
CA THR A 38 8.08 -4.91 -16.34
C THR A 38 8.33 -6.14 -15.47
N LEU A 39 8.27 -6.00 -14.14
CA LEU A 39 8.45 -7.10 -13.20
C LEU A 39 7.41 -8.20 -13.44
N VAL A 40 6.12 -7.84 -13.52
CA VAL A 40 5.03 -8.80 -13.78
C VAL A 40 5.27 -9.57 -15.07
N LYS A 41 5.70 -8.90 -16.15
CA LYS A 41 6.04 -9.57 -17.42
C LYS A 41 7.23 -10.52 -17.29
N ALA A 42 8.27 -10.11 -16.55
CA ALA A 42 9.49 -10.88 -16.38
C ALA A 42 9.33 -12.11 -15.46
N LEU A 43 8.32 -12.12 -14.60
CA LEU A 43 8.02 -13.25 -13.72
C LEU A 43 7.45 -14.46 -14.50
N GLU A 44 6.94 -14.29 -15.72
CA GLU A 44 6.48 -15.40 -16.59
C GLU A 44 5.69 -16.50 -15.82
N PRO A 45 6.03 -17.82 -15.79
CA PRO A 45 5.15 -18.79 -15.16
C PRO A 45 5.11 -18.66 -13.64
N ILE A 46 6.11 -18.04 -13.00
CA ILE A 46 6.13 -17.89 -11.54
C ILE A 46 5.19 -16.78 -11.06
N TYR A 47 4.72 -15.90 -11.95
CA TYR A 47 3.75 -14.86 -11.58
C TYR A 47 2.43 -15.46 -11.04
N ALA A 48 2.05 -16.64 -11.52
CA ALA A 48 0.86 -17.36 -11.05
C ALA A 48 0.91 -17.62 -9.53
N ASP A 49 2.11 -17.81 -8.98
CA ASP A 49 2.38 -18.06 -7.56
C ASP A 49 3.24 -16.93 -6.96
N THR A 50 2.96 -15.68 -7.33
CA THR A 50 3.62 -14.51 -6.75
C THR A 50 2.60 -13.49 -6.27
N VAL A 51 2.79 -12.97 -5.06
CA VAL A 51 2.10 -11.77 -4.55
C VAL A 51 3.12 -10.64 -4.35
N ILE A 52 2.85 -9.49 -4.95
CA ILE A 52 3.62 -8.25 -4.84
C ILE A 52 2.80 -7.26 -4.02
N VAL A 53 3.36 -6.77 -2.91
CA VAL A 53 2.78 -5.71 -2.10
C VAL A 53 3.67 -4.47 -2.19
N VAL A 54 3.09 -3.34 -2.58
CA VAL A 54 3.72 -2.01 -2.52
C VAL A 54 3.10 -1.27 -1.35
N MET A 55 3.95 -0.84 -0.42
CA MET A 55 3.53 -0.13 0.78
C MET A 55 4.52 0.97 1.16
N SER A 56 4.09 1.89 2.00
CA SER A 56 4.90 2.96 2.56
C SER A 56 4.73 3.00 4.08
N GLU A 57 5.76 3.48 4.78
CA GLU A 57 5.77 3.62 6.23
C GLU A 57 4.93 4.82 6.71
N PHE A 58 4.59 5.75 5.83
CA PHE A 58 3.80 6.95 6.15
C PHE A 58 2.75 7.27 5.08
N GLY A 59 1.74 8.04 5.49
CA GLY A 59 0.86 8.80 4.61
C GLY A 59 1.33 10.23 4.43
N ARG A 60 0.55 11.04 3.70
CA ARG A 60 0.83 12.47 3.55
C ARG A 60 -0.37 13.29 3.99
N THR A 61 -0.12 14.48 4.51
CA THR A 61 -1.18 15.46 4.77
C THR A 61 -1.95 15.77 3.48
N LEU A 62 -3.26 16.00 3.58
CA LEU A 62 -4.03 16.41 2.40
C LEU A 62 -3.67 17.84 1.97
N ALA A 63 -3.58 18.75 2.94
CA ALA A 63 -3.31 20.15 2.69
C ALA A 63 -1.82 20.40 2.36
N GLU A 64 -1.59 21.40 1.52
CA GLU A 64 -0.26 21.91 1.21
C GLU A 64 0.30 22.68 2.42
N ASN A 65 1.57 22.42 2.75
CA ASN A 65 2.31 23.15 3.80
C ASN A 65 2.84 24.50 3.27
N GLY A 66 3.42 25.33 4.15
CA GLY A 66 3.91 26.67 3.79
C GLY A 66 5.03 26.70 2.73
N ASN A 67 5.67 25.55 2.44
CA ASN A 67 6.74 25.42 1.45
C ASN A 67 6.26 24.84 0.12
N LYS A 68 4.96 24.93 -0.15
CA LYS A 68 4.31 24.33 -1.32
C LYS A 68 4.50 22.81 -1.38
N GLY A 69 4.60 22.17 -0.22
CA GLY A 69 4.82 20.73 -0.07
C GLY A 69 3.73 20.05 0.74
N THR A 70 3.97 18.83 1.20
CA THR A 70 3.07 18.10 2.11
C THR A 70 3.91 17.44 3.19
N ASP A 71 3.37 17.32 4.40
CA ASP A 71 4.07 16.70 5.52
C ASP A 71 3.69 15.22 5.65
N HIS A 72 4.30 14.53 6.61
CA HIS A 72 3.87 13.18 6.99
C HIS A 72 2.45 13.23 7.55
N GLY A 73 1.65 12.25 7.14
CA GLY A 73 0.27 12.06 7.56
C GLY A 73 -0.05 10.59 7.78
N HIS A 74 -1.31 10.30 8.11
CA HIS A 74 -1.74 8.98 8.57
C HIS A 74 -2.03 7.99 7.41
N GLY A 75 -2.98 8.32 6.54
CA GLY A 75 -3.44 7.39 5.49
C GLY A 75 -2.60 7.41 4.21
N ASN A 76 -2.43 6.23 3.60
CA ASN A 76 -1.85 6.04 2.28
C ASN A 76 -2.61 4.96 1.48
N VAL A 77 -2.07 4.59 0.32
CA VAL A 77 -2.58 3.48 -0.49
C VAL A 77 -1.54 2.36 -0.55
N MET A 78 -1.98 1.13 -0.32
CA MET A 78 -1.20 -0.07 -0.62
C MET A 78 -1.63 -0.63 -1.97
N TRP A 79 -0.67 -1.08 -2.79
CA TRP A 79 -0.98 -1.80 -4.03
C TRP A 79 -0.68 -3.28 -3.85
N VAL A 80 -1.59 -4.14 -4.30
CA VAL A 80 -1.39 -5.58 -4.28
C VAL A 80 -1.61 -6.13 -5.69
N LEU A 81 -0.64 -6.88 -6.18
CA LEU A 81 -0.65 -7.51 -7.50
C LEU A 81 -0.24 -8.98 -7.35
N GLY A 82 -0.70 -9.86 -8.22
CA GLY A 82 -0.29 -11.26 -8.21
C GLY A 82 -1.24 -12.15 -9.00
N GLY A 83 -0.78 -13.34 -9.37
CA GLY A 83 -1.59 -14.29 -10.15
C GLY A 83 -2.85 -14.76 -9.42
N GLY A 84 -2.78 -14.94 -8.10
CA GLY A 84 -3.91 -15.31 -7.25
C GLY A 84 -4.69 -14.11 -6.66
N VAL A 85 -4.26 -12.88 -6.92
CA VAL A 85 -4.91 -11.69 -6.34
C VAL A 85 -6.20 -11.39 -7.08
N ARG A 86 -7.31 -11.26 -6.36
CA ARG A 86 -8.60 -10.79 -6.90
C ARG A 86 -8.55 -9.28 -7.21
N GLY A 87 -7.75 -8.90 -8.19
CA GLY A 87 -7.48 -7.52 -8.57
C GLY A 87 -8.65 -6.82 -9.29
N GLY A 88 -8.35 -5.70 -9.94
CA GLY A 88 -9.32 -4.94 -10.75
C GLY A 88 -10.32 -4.08 -9.97
N LYS A 89 -10.07 -3.85 -8.68
CA LYS A 89 -10.94 -3.05 -7.80
C LYS A 89 -10.14 -2.34 -6.71
N VAL A 90 -10.75 -1.29 -6.14
CA VAL A 90 -10.27 -0.64 -4.93
C VAL A 90 -10.89 -1.36 -3.73
N TYR A 91 -10.05 -1.78 -2.80
CA TYR A 91 -10.48 -2.39 -1.54
C TYR A 91 -10.53 -1.34 -0.43
N GLY A 92 -11.33 -1.62 0.60
CA GLY A 92 -11.54 -0.72 1.73
C GLY A 92 -12.51 0.42 1.40
N GLU A 93 -12.73 1.28 2.39
CA GLU A 93 -13.60 2.44 2.26
C GLU A 93 -12.80 3.68 1.84
N TRP A 94 -13.36 4.48 0.93
CA TRP A 94 -12.82 5.79 0.53
C TRP A 94 -13.82 6.88 0.87
N PRO A 95 -13.71 7.51 2.07
CA PRO A 95 -14.68 8.51 2.51
C PRO A 95 -14.54 9.86 1.76
N GLY A 96 -13.45 10.03 1.00
CA GLY A 96 -13.19 11.23 0.20
C GLY A 96 -12.34 12.27 0.92
N LEU A 97 -12.30 13.48 0.35
CA LEU A 97 -11.38 14.56 0.74
C LEU A 97 -12.09 15.75 1.42
N ALA A 98 -13.40 15.65 1.68
CA ALA A 98 -14.11 16.69 2.40
C ALA A 98 -13.57 16.80 3.84
N GLU A 99 -13.47 18.02 4.38
CA GLU A 99 -12.87 18.26 5.71
C GLU A 99 -13.48 17.37 6.82
N SER A 100 -14.79 17.12 6.76
CA SER A 100 -15.50 16.26 7.73
C SER A 100 -15.12 14.78 7.66
N GLN A 101 -14.45 14.36 6.59
CA GLN A 101 -14.01 12.97 6.33
C GLN A 101 -12.53 12.77 6.66
N LEU A 102 -11.79 13.85 6.96
CA LEU A 102 -10.38 13.80 7.28
C LEU A 102 -10.17 13.48 8.75
N TYR A 103 -9.16 12.67 9.03
CA TYR A 103 -8.68 12.44 10.39
C TYR A 103 -8.12 13.77 10.93
N GLU A 104 -8.67 14.22 12.06
CA GLU A 104 -8.33 15.50 12.69
C GLU A 104 -8.38 16.69 11.72
N LYS A 105 -9.24 16.64 10.69
CA LYS A 105 -9.36 17.67 9.64
C LYS A 105 -8.08 17.92 8.82
N ARG A 106 -7.10 17.02 8.89
CA ARG A 106 -5.75 17.21 8.32
C ARG A 106 -5.31 16.06 7.42
N ASP A 107 -5.52 14.83 7.88
CA ASP A 107 -4.99 13.63 7.25
C ASP A 107 -6.09 12.79 6.62
N LEU A 108 -5.71 11.93 5.67
CA LEU A 108 -6.62 10.89 5.19
C LEU A 108 -7.00 9.96 6.35
N ALA A 109 -8.29 9.67 6.48
CA ALA A 109 -8.77 8.66 7.40
C ALA A 109 -8.23 7.28 7.02
N VAL A 110 -7.65 6.57 8.00
CA VAL A 110 -7.23 5.18 7.82
C VAL A 110 -8.46 4.29 7.98
N THR A 111 -8.96 3.77 6.86
CA THR A 111 -10.14 2.89 6.84
C THR A 111 -9.77 1.41 6.80
N THR A 112 -8.51 1.10 6.51
CA THR A 112 -8.01 -0.26 6.43
C THR A 112 -6.66 -0.36 7.13
N ASP A 113 -6.57 -1.26 8.09
CA ASP A 113 -5.30 -1.56 8.75
C ASP A 113 -4.39 -2.32 7.77
N PHE A 114 -3.12 -1.95 7.67
CA PHE A 114 -2.18 -2.65 6.77
C PHE A 114 -2.08 -4.15 7.08
N ARG A 115 -2.34 -4.56 8.32
CA ARG A 115 -2.36 -5.97 8.74
C ARG A 115 -3.52 -6.72 8.12
N ASP A 116 -4.66 -6.07 7.85
CA ASP A 116 -5.76 -6.69 7.10
C ASP A 116 -5.38 -6.98 5.64
N VAL A 117 -4.43 -6.22 5.08
CA VAL A 117 -3.89 -6.45 3.73
C VAL A 117 -2.84 -7.56 3.73
N LEU A 118 -1.95 -7.57 4.73
CA LEU A 118 -0.86 -8.55 4.80
C LEU A 118 -1.32 -9.92 5.32
N MET A 119 -2.37 -9.99 6.14
CA MET A 119 -2.82 -11.25 6.75
C MET A 119 -3.22 -12.31 5.72
N PRO A 120 -4.04 -12.03 4.68
CA PRO A 120 -4.31 -13.00 3.62
C PRO A 120 -3.03 -13.47 2.92
N VAL A 121 -2.06 -12.57 2.67
CA VAL A 121 -0.79 -12.97 2.04
C VAL A 121 -0.03 -13.97 2.90
N LEU A 122 0.08 -13.72 4.20
CA LEU A 122 0.77 -14.62 5.13
C LEU A 122 0.01 -15.94 5.31
N ARG A 123 -1.32 -15.89 5.45
CA ARG A 123 -2.15 -17.06 5.77
C ARG A 123 -2.47 -17.93 4.57
N GLU A 124 -2.85 -17.32 3.46
CA GLU A 124 -3.44 -18.00 2.30
C GLU A 124 -2.41 -18.24 1.20
N HIS A 125 -1.50 -17.28 0.94
CA HIS A 125 -0.44 -17.48 -0.06
C HIS A 125 0.81 -18.15 0.52
N MET A 126 1.26 -17.73 1.71
CA MET A 126 2.44 -18.32 2.36
C MET A 126 2.10 -19.51 3.27
N GLU A 127 0.83 -19.86 3.42
CA GLU A 127 0.33 -20.98 4.22
C GLU A 127 0.84 -20.99 5.68
N ILE A 128 1.05 -19.80 6.27
CA ILE A 128 1.54 -19.69 7.64
C ILE A 128 0.40 -20.02 8.62
N GLY A 129 0.62 -21.02 9.47
CA GLY A 129 -0.32 -21.44 10.50
C GLY A 129 -0.60 -20.39 11.58
N ASN A 130 -1.80 -20.45 12.17
CA ASN A 130 -2.32 -19.46 13.13
C ASN A 130 -1.40 -19.18 14.34
N SER A 131 -0.71 -20.19 14.87
CA SER A 131 0.22 -20.01 15.99
C SER A 131 1.40 -19.11 15.63
N ASN A 132 1.87 -19.15 14.38
CA ASN A 132 2.95 -18.31 13.89
C ASN A 132 2.42 -16.92 13.48
N LEU A 133 1.21 -16.83 12.94
CA LEU A 133 0.56 -15.55 12.65
C LEU A 133 0.41 -14.70 13.92
N ALA A 134 0.08 -15.32 15.06
CA ALA A 134 0.00 -14.64 16.35
C ALA A 134 1.36 -14.10 16.85
N GLN A 135 2.48 -14.65 16.38
CA GLN A 135 3.81 -14.13 16.67
C GLN A 135 4.18 -12.96 15.74
N ILE A 136 3.73 -13.02 14.47
CA ILE A 136 3.99 -11.96 13.48
C ILE A 136 3.17 -10.71 13.79
N PHE A 137 1.88 -10.87 14.12
CA PHE A 137 1.00 -9.77 14.53
C PHE A 137 0.37 -10.02 15.91
N PRO A 138 1.13 -9.83 17.00
CA PRO A 138 0.65 -10.07 18.35
C PRO A 138 -0.59 -9.25 18.69
N GLY A 139 -1.62 -9.91 19.21
CA GLY A 139 -2.88 -9.28 19.63
C GLY A 139 -3.76 -8.73 18.49
N PHE A 140 -3.31 -8.83 17.24
CA PHE A 140 -4.12 -8.39 16.10
C PHE A 140 -5.31 -9.32 15.90
N ARG A 141 -6.50 -8.72 15.85
CA ARG A 141 -7.73 -9.37 15.42
C ARG A 141 -8.28 -8.55 14.26
N SER A 142 -8.37 -9.19 13.11
CA SER A 142 -9.00 -8.57 11.97
C SER A 142 -10.49 -8.41 12.23
N ASN A 143 -11.01 -7.22 11.97
CA ASN A 143 -12.45 -6.94 12.03
C ASN A 143 -13.06 -6.89 10.62
N GLN A 144 -12.30 -7.19 9.57
CA GLN A 144 -12.73 -7.10 8.18
C GLN A 144 -11.99 -8.12 7.30
N SER A 145 -12.73 -8.88 6.49
CA SER A 145 -12.11 -9.69 5.44
C SER A 145 -12.15 -8.90 4.14
N LEU A 146 -10.97 -8.51 3.63
CA LEU A 146 -10.90 -7.85 2.33
C LEU A 146 -11.24 -8.81 1.18
N GLY A 147 -11.02 -10.12 1.36
CA GLY A 147 -11.17 -11.09 0.29
C GLY A 147 -10.19 -10.81 -0.86
N LEU A 148 -8.91 -10.68 -0.52
CA LEU A 148 -7.83 -10.32 -1.43
C LEU A 148 -7.32 -11.50 -2.30
N LEU A 149 -7.25 -12.70 -1.71
CA LEU A 149 -6.74 -13.94 -2.32
C LEU A 149 -7.81 -15.02 -2.34
#